data_AF-A0A356HSP4-F1
#
_entry.id   AF-A0A356HSP4-F1
#
_cell.length_a   1.000
_cell.length_b   1.000
_cell.length_c   1.000
_cell.angle_alpha   90.00
_cell.angle_beta   90.00
_cell.angle_gamma   90.00
#
_symmetry.space_group_name_H-M   'P 1'
#
loop_
_entity.id
_entity.type
_entity.pdbx_description
1 polymer ?
#
loop_
_entity_poly.entity_id
_entity_poly.type
_entity_poly.pdbx_seq_one_letter_code
_entity_poly.pdbx_strand_id
1 'polypeptide(L)'
;MKMHRTRRRQSGATLLITMIFVVIFLLLVISLVSTGIVNTKVTANQQHNVEAVSAAQQGIEQVISQDFTSAPVATTVPVDVNGDGKADYTAQVATPVCQSSTTITNTQLDVTNPDDVACFVGNGNNNTGIIDATGGSGGNSLCNTTQWDVSATVNDTGSTNANATLHQGIAVRVPYGTACP
;
A
#
# COMPACT_ATOMS: atom_id res chain seq x y z
N MET A 1 -17.91 -68.55 -60.05
CA MET A 1 -18.67 -67.31 -60.29
C MET A 1 -18.13 -66.23 -59.34
N LYS A 2 -17.40 -65.23 -59.84
CA LYS A 2 -16.73 -64.20 -59.02
C LYS A 2 -17.66 -63.00 -58.82
N MET A 3 -18.00 -62.70 -57.58
CA MET A 3 -18.83 -61.56 -57.18
C MET A 3 -17.98 -60.27 -57.21
N HIS A 4 -18.29 -59.34 -58.11
CA HIS A 4 -17.70 -58.00 -58.11
C HIS A 4 -18.39 -57.12 -57.06
N ARG A 5 -17.66 -56.80 -55.98
CA ARG A 5 -18.09 -55.88 -54.93
C ARG A 5 -17.95 -54.44 -55.44
N THR A 6 -19.05 -53.75 -55.68
CA THR A 6 -19.06 -52.33 -56.04
C THR A 6 -18.69 -51.48 -54.82
N ARG A 7 -17.50 -50.88 -54.84
CA ARG A 7 -17.05 -49.94 -53.81
C ARG A 7 -17.68 -48.57 -54.11
N ARG A 8 -18.82 -48.25 -53.46
CA ARG A 8 -19.39 -46.89 -53.49
C ARG A 8 -18.37 -45.92 -52.89
N ARG A 9 -17.86 -44.99 -53.70
CA ARG A 9 -17.02 -43.87 -53.25
C ARG A 9 -17.89 -42.88 -52.49
N GLN A 10 -17.78 -42.85 -51.16
CA GLN A 10 -18.32 -41.78 -50.33
C GLN A 10 -17.34 -40.59 -50.37
N SER A 11 -17.46 -39.72 -51.37
CA SER A 11 -16.63 -38.51 -51.48
C SER A 11 -17.35 -37.23 -51.03
N GLY A 12 -18.64 -37.29 -50.68
CA GLY A 12 -19.42 -36.13 -50.21
C GLY A 12 -19.50 -35.97 -48.70
N ALA A 13 -19.54 -37.08 -47.94
CA ALA A 13 -19.72 -37.04 -46.48
C ALA A 13 -18.47 -36.53 -45.74
N THR A 14 -17.27 -36.83 -46.23
CA THR A 14 -16.01 -36.41 -45.57
C THR A 14 -15.82 -34.90 -45.60
N LEU A 15 -16.24 -34.22 -46.67
CA LEU A 15 -16.10 -32.76 -46.83
C LEU A 15 -17.06 -31.98 -45.91
N LEU A 16 -18.27 -32.51 -45.70
CA LEU A 16 -19.21 -31.97 -44.72
C LEU A 16 -18.69 -32.15 -43.29
N ILE A 17 -18.19 -33.34 -42.98
CA ILE A 17 -17.65 -33.64 -41.65
C ILE A 17 -16.42 -32.75 -41.36
N THR A 18 -15.50 -32.57 -42.31
CA THR A 18 -14.34 -31.68 -42.11
C THR A 18 -14.74 -30.23 -41.93
N MET A 19 -15.73 -29.72 -42.68
CA MET A 19 -16.28 -28.37 -42.47
C MET A 19 -16.84 -28.19 -41.05
N ILE A 20 -17.61 -29.17 -40.57
CA ILE A 20 -18.15 -29.13 -39.20
C ILE A 20 -17.02 -29.13 -38.16
N PHE A 21 -16.03 -30.01 -38.30
CA PHE A 21 -14.89 -30.04 -37.39
C PHE A 21 -14.05 -28.76 -37.44
N VAL A 22 -13.83 -28.19 -38.62
CA VAL A 22 -13.12 -26.90 -38.77
C VAL A 22 -13.86 -25.78 -38.05
N VAL A 23 -15.19 -25.73 -38.16
CA VAL A 23 -16.00 -24.74 -37.43
C VAL A 23 -15.90 -24.95 -35.92
N ILE A 24 -16.00 -26.19 -35.44
CA ILE A 24 -15.88 -26.49 -34.00
C ILE A 24 -14.50 -26.09 -33.48
N PHE A 25 -13.42 -26.44 -34.19
CA PHE A 25 -12.07 -26.06 -33.77
C PHE A 25 -11.87 -24.55 -33.80
N LEU A 26 -12.39 -23.85 -34.80
CA LEU A 26 -12.35 -22.39 -34.85
C LEU A 26 -13.04 -21.77 -33.62
N LEU A 27 -14.23 -22.27 -33.25
CA LEU A 27 -14.96 -21.80 -32.07
C LEU A 27 -14.20 -22.08 -30.76
N LEU A 28 -13.55 -23.24 -30.64
CA LEU A 28 -12.72 -23.57 -29.50
C LEU A 28 -11.51 -22.64 -29.39
N VAL A 29 -10.82 -22.36 -30.50
CA VAL A 29 -9.67 -21.45 -30.54
C VAL A 29 -10.07 -20.03 -30.14
N ILE A 30 -11.18 -19.50 -30.69
CA ILE A 30 -11.67 -18.17 -30.34
C ILE A 30 -11.97 -18.08 -28.84
N SER A 31 -12.60 -19.11 -28.26
CA SER A 31 -12.94 -19.15 -26.83
C SER A 31 -11.70 -19.17 -25.93
N LEU A 32 -10.64 -19.89 -26.33
CA LEU A 32 -9.36 -19.91 -25.61
C LEU A 32 -8.67 -18.55 -25.65
N VAL A 33 -8.65 -17.90 -26.82
CA VAL A 33 -8.05 -16.56 -26.98
C VAL A 33 -8.81 -15.51 -26.18
N SER A 34 -10.15 -15.51 -26.22
CA SER A 34 -10.96 -14.55 -25.47
C SER A 34 -10.79 -14.68 -23.97
N THR A 35 -10.69 -15.91 -23.45
CA THR A 35 -10.48 -16.17 -22.03
C THR A 35 -9.10 -15.67 -21.56
N GLY A 36 -8.06 -15.85 -22.39
CA GLY A 36 -6.72 -15.33 -22.11
C GLY A 36 -6.67 -13.80 -22.04
N ILE A 37 -7.39 -13.11 -22.93
CA ILE A 37 -7.45 -11.64 -22.96
C ILE A 37 -8.16 -11.08 -21.71
N VAL A 38 -9.19 -11.75 -21.20
CA VAL A 38 -9.89 -11.29 -19.99
C VAL A 38 -8.97 -11.40 -18.77
N ASN A 39 -8.32 -12.54 -18.57
CA ASN A 39 -7.44 -12.75 -17.42
C ASN A 39 -6.28 -11.74 -17.41
N THR A 40 -5.67 -11.47 -18.57
CA THR A 40 -4.57 -10.50 -18.68
C THR A 40 -5.02 -9.07 -18.36
N LYS A 41 -6.22 -8.66 -18.80
CA LYS A 41 -6.78 -7.35 -18.44
C LYS A 41 -7.03 -7.22 -16.94
N VAL A 42 -7.55 -8.28 -16.30
CA VAL A 42 -7.76 -8.28 -14.85
C VAL A 42 -6.43 -8.13 -14.11
N THR A 43 -5.41 -8.90 -14.49
CA THR A 43 -4.08 -8.80 -13.89
C THR A 43 -3.46 -7.42 -14.10
N ALA A 44 -3.59 -6.83 -15.29
CA ALA A 44 -3.08 -5.48 -15.56
C ALA A 44 -3.77 -4.43 -14.68
N ASN A 45 -5.10 -4.49 -14.54
CA ASN A 45 -5.83 -3.59 -13.64
C ASN A 45 -5.41 -3.79 -12.19
N GLN A 46 -5.20 -5.05 -11.77
CA GLN A 46 -4.72 -5.34 -10.42
C GLN A 46 -3.32 -4.77 -10.17
N GLN A 47 -2.44 -4.87 -11.16
CA GLN A 47 -1.09 -4.30 -11.10
C GLN A 47 -1.15 -2.79 -10.86
N HIS A 48 -1.93 -2.05 -11.65
CA HIS A 48 -2.07 -0.60 -11.48
C HIS A 48 -2.65 -0.19 -10.12
N ASN A 49 -3.58 -0.98 -9.58
CA ASN A 49 -4.10 -0.73 -8.24
C ASN A 49 -3.01 -0.91 -7.16
N VAL A 50 -2.20 -1.96 -7.27
CA VAL A 50 -1.10 -2.22 -6.33
C VAL A 50 -0.02 -1.15 -6.44
N GLU A 51 0.33 -0.71 -7.65
CA GLU A 51 1.26 0.39 -7.89
C GLU A 51 0.75 1.70 -7.28
N ALA A 52 -0.53 2.03 -7.46
CA ALA A 52 -1.13 3.22 -6.84
C ALA A 52 -1.11 3.17 -5.31
N VAL A 53 -1.39 2.01 -4.68
CA VAL A 53 -1.28 1.84 -3.23
C VAL A 53 0.17 1.98 -2.76
N SER A 54 1.12 1.37 -3.47
CA SER A 54 2.56 1.49 -3.18
C SER A 54 3.04 2.94 -3.30
N ALA A 55 2.58 3.67 -4.32
CA ALA A 55 2.89 5.09 -4.47
C ALA A 55 2.30 5.93 -3.34
N ALA A 56 1.07 5.63 -2.89
CA ALA A 56 0.48 6.29 -1.72
C ALA A 56 1.30 6.03 -0.45
N GLN A 57 1.75 4.78 -0.22
CA GLN A 57 2.65 4.44 0.88
C GLN A 57 3.94 5.25 0.80
N GLN A 58 4.61 5.27 -0.34
CA GLN A 58 5.85 6.03 -0.53
C GLN A 58 5.66 7.53 -0.28
N GLY A 59 4.52 8.10 -0.69
CA GLY A 59 4.16 9.47 -0.36
C GLY A 59 4.09 9.71 1.15
N ILE A 60 3.43 8.81 1.88
CA ILE A 60 3.37 8.88 3.35
C ILE A 60 4.77 8.77 3.95
N GLU A 61 5.58 7.79 3.54
CA GLU A 61 6.96 7.59 4.02
C GLU A 61 7.82 8.84 3.86
N GLN A 62 7.71 9.53 2.72
CA GLN A 62 8.46 10.76 2.49
C GLN A 62 8.03 11.90 3.41
N VAL A 63 6.73 12.04 3.67
CA VAL A 63 6.21 13.07 4.59
C VAL A 63 6.64 12.78 6.02
N ILE A 64 6.58 11.52 6.46
CA ILE A 64 6.86 11.14 7.85
C ILE A 64 8.35 11.04 8.16
N SER A 65 9.19 10.97 7.12
CA SER A 65 10.65 11.08 7.22
C SER A 65 11.13 12.50 7.53
N GLN A 66 10.23 13.49 7.50
CA GLN A 66 10.49 14.88 7.92
C GLN A 66 9.78 15.16 9.25
N ASP A 67 10.04 16.32 9.85
CA ASP A 67 9.24 16.77 11.01
C ASP A 67 7.83 17.19 10.55
N PHE A 68 6.94 16.20 10.49
CA PHE A 68 5.53 16.39 10.13
C PHE A 68 4.64 16.79 11.33
N THR A 69 5.20 16.81 12.54
CA THR A 69 4.44 16.97 13.78
C THR A 69 4.31 18.42 14.25
N SER A 70 5.27 19.28 13.90
CA SER A 70 5.31 20.67 14.37
C SER A 70 4.41 21.61 13.56
N ALA A 71 4.29 21.42 12.25
CA ALA A 71 3.44 22.20 11.35
C ALA A 71 2.94 21.32 10.19
N PRO A 72 1.96 20.43 10.44
CA PRO A 72 1.47 19.51 9.42
C PRO A 72 0.88 20.28 8.24
N VAL A 73 1.27 19.89 7.02
CA VAL A 73 0.79 20.51 5.78
C VAL A 73 0.55 19.42 4.73
N ALA A 74 -0.50 19.60 3.92
CA ALA A 74 -0.74 18.75 2.77
C ALA A 74 0.43 18.84 1.78
N THR A 75 0.87 17.70 1.28
CA THR A 75 2.07 17.60 0.44
C THR A 75 1.80 16.72 -0.77
N THR A 76 2.18 17.21 -1.94
CA THR A 76 2.15 16.44 -3.18
C THR A 76 3.50 15.80 -3.40
N VAL A 77 3.53 14.46 -3.51
CA VAL A 77 4.75 13.68 -3.68
C VAL A 77 4.72 13.00 -5.05
N PRO A 78 5.60 13.38 -5.99
CA PRO A 78 5.80 12.62 -7.22
C PRO A 78 6.49 11.30 -6.90
N VAL A 79 5.97 10.19 -7.43
CA VAL A 79 6.54 8.85 -7.25
C VAL A 79 6.89 8.26 -8.61
N ASP A 80 8.15 7.91 -8.75
CA ASP A 80 8.72 7.19 -9.90
C ASP A 80 8.88 5.72 -9.48
N VAL A 81 7.99 4.84 -9.94
CA VAL A 81 8.00 3.42 -9.52
C VAL A 81 9.01 2.61 -10.33
N ASN A 82 9.42 3.09 -11.50
CA ASN A 82 10.28 2.36 -12.43
C ASN A 82 11.75 2.87 -12.43
N GLY A 83 12.00 4.03 -11.84
CA GLY A 83 13.32 4.64 -11.68
C GLY A 83 13.88 5.33 -12.93
N ASP A 84 13.03 5.71 -13.90
CA ASP A 84 13.45 6.36 -15.14
C ASP A 84 13.66 7.88 -15.03
N GLY A 85 13.42 8.45 -13.85
CA GLY A 85 13.55 9.87 -13.54
C GLY A 85 12.30 10.69 -13.83
N LYS A 86 11.16 10.05 -14.16
CA LYS A 86 9.86 10.70 -14.32
C LYS A 86 8.86 10.11 -13.34
N ALA A 87 7.98 10.97 -12.82
CA ALA A 87 6.91 10.51 -11.96
C ALA A 87 5.89 9.68 -12.77
N ASP A 88 5.67 8.44 -12.33
CA ASP A 88 4.61 7.57 -12.84
C ASP A 88 3.28 7.87 -12.12
N TYR A 89 3.35 8.11 -10.82
CA TYR A 89 2.21 8.41 -9.96
C TYR A 89 2.45 9.71 -9.18
N THR A 90 1.38 10.34 -8.73
CA THR A 90 1.44 11.46 -7.81
C THR A 90 0.61 11.15 -6.58
N ALA A 91 1.27 10.99 -5.43
CA ALA A 91 0.64 10.79 -4.15
C ALA A 91 0.28 12.14 -3.52
N GLN A 92 -1.01 12.34 -3.23
CA GLN A 92 -1.52 13.50 -2.53
C GLN A 92 -1.66 13.16 -1.05
N VAL A 93 -0.64 13.51 -0.27
CA VAL A 93 -0.67 13.33 1.19
C VAL A 93 -1.49 14.47 1.77
N ALA A 94 -2.60 14.15 2.43
CA ALA A 94 -3.40 15.16 3.12
C ALA A 94 -2.64 15.71 4.33
N THR A 95 -3.06 16.85 4.85
CA THR A 95 -2.51 17.40 6.10
C THR A 95 -2.57 16.34 7.21
N PRO A 96 -1.43 15.91 7.80
CA PRO A 96 -1.43 14.96 8.92
C PRO A 96 -2.33 15.43 10.07
N VAL A 97 -3.13 14.51 10.62
CA VAL A 97 -4.09 14.83 11.69
C VAL A 97 -3.66 14.18 12.99
N CYS A 98 -3.39 15.00 14.01
CA CYS A 98 -3.14 14.52 15.36
C CYS A 98 -4.46 14.09 16.02
N GLN A 99 -4.58 12.80 16.32
CA GLN A 99 -5.75 12.19 16.94
C GLN A 99 -5.70 12.28 18.47
N SER A 100 -4.50 12.23 19.06
CA SER A 100 -4.32 12.36 20.49
C SER A 100 -2.91 12.82 20.85
N SER A 101 -2.80 13.51 21.99
CA SER A 101 -1.54 13.79 22.70
C SER A 101 -1.76 13.52 24.18
N THR A 102 -1.03 12.57 24.74
CA THR A 102 -1.14 12.21 26.16
C THR A 102 0.24 12.11 26.78
N THR A 103 0.34 12.51 28.05
CA THR A 103 1.58 12.37 28.81
C THR A 103 1.91 10.89 29.00
N ILE A 104 3.15 10.51 28.71
CA ILE A 104 3.66 9.16 28.99
C ILE A 104 4.51 9.18 30.27
N THR A 105 4.35 8.18 31.14
CA THR A 105 5.10 8.08 32.40
C THR A 105 6.44 7.37 32.20
N ASN A 106 7.38 7.58 33.11
CA ASN A 106 8.69 6.91 33.06
C ASN A 106 8.58 5.38 33.13
N THR A 107 7.53 4.83 33.75
CA THR A 107 7.29 3.38 33.83
C THR A 107 6.77 2.78 32.53
N GLN A 108 6.29 3.61 31.61
CA GLN A 108 5.78 3.21 30.29
C GLN A 108 6.83 3.34 29.19
N LEU A 109 7.99 3.90 29.52
CA LEU A 109 9.11 4.07 28.59
C LEU A 109 10.00 2.82 28.56
N ASP A 110 10.48 2.48 27.37
CA ASP A 110 11.42 1.39 27.15
C ASP A 110 12.84 1.94 26.97
N VAL A 111 13.74 1.65 27.92
CA VAL A 111 15.15 2.08 27.86
C VAL A 111 15.94 1.48 26.69
N THR A 112 15.41 0.43 26.04
CA THR A 112 16.01 -0.15 24.83
C THR A 112 15.58 0.56 23.55
N ASN A 113 14.52 1.36 23.61
CA ASN A 113 14.06 2.19 22.50
C ASN A 113 14.78 3.56 22.52
N PRO A 114 15.58 3.91 21.49
CA PRO A 114 16.27 5.20 21.42
C PRO A 114 15.35 6.42 21.58
N ASP A 115 14.11 6.33 21.08
CA ASP A 115 13.14 7.44 21.16
C ASP A 115 12.67 7.69 22.60
N ASP A 116 12.60 6.63 23.40
CA ASP A 116 12.19 6.69 24.79
C ASP A 116 13.35 7.13 25.70
N VAL A 117 14.61 6.83 25.35
CA VAL A 117 15.80 7.26 26.11
C VAL A 117 15.86 8.78 26.26
N ALA A 118 15.54 9.52 25.20
CA ALA A 118 15.50 10.99 25.23
C ALA A 118 14.42 11.54 26.20
N CYS A 119 13.35 10.76 26.43
CA CYS A 119 12.25 11.16 27.30
C CYS A 119 12.57 11.07 28.81
N PHE A 120 13.72 10.48 29.19
CA PHE A 120 14.17 10.41 30.58
C PHE A 120 15.06 11.59 31.02
N VAL A 121 15.76 12.26 30.10
CA VAL A 121 16.90 13.15 30.43
C VAL A 121 16.53 14.63 30.25
N GLY A 122 16.40 15.39 31.35
CA GLY A 122 16.30 16.87 31.27
C GLY A 122 15.37 17.64 32.24
N ASN A 123 14.68 17.02 33.20
CA ASN A 123 13.85 17.81 34.14
C ASN A 123 14.66 18.27 35.35
N GLY A 124 14.89 19.59 35.45
CA GLY A 124 15.31 20.26 36.69
C GLY A 124 14.25 20.20 37.82
N ASN A 125 13.07 19.62 37.58
CA ASN A 125 12.11 19.25 38.62
C ASN A 125 12.09 17.72 38.83
N ASN A 126 12.75 17.29 39.91
CA ASN A 126 12.54 16.04 40.64
C ASN A 126 12.75 14.69 39.90
N ASN A 127 13.75 14.57 39.02
CA ASN A 127 14.45 13.28 38.96
C ASN A 127 15.57 13.31 39.99
N THR A 128 15.30 12.90 41.22
CA THR A 128 16.33 12.77 42.26
C THR A 128 17.36 11.68 41.95
N GLY A 129 17.27 11.03 40.78
CA GLY A 129 18.07 9.85 40.45
C GLY A 129 17.74 8.64 41.32
N ILE A 130 16.72 8.72 42.17
CA ILE A 130 16.21 7.60 42.94
C ILE A 130 15.24 6.83 42.05
N ILE A 131 15.79 5.79 41.46
CA ILE A 131 15.06 4.59 41.09
C ILE A 131 14.92 3.81 42.41
N ASP A 132 13.70 3.64 42.92
CA ASP A 132 13.46 2.76 44.07
C ASP A 132 13.93 1.34 43.72
N ALA A 133 14.35 0.54 44.71
CA ALA A 133 14.83 -0.84 44.55
C ALA A 133 13.85 -1.80 43.83
N THR A 134 12.62 -1.36 43.55
CA THR A 134 11.58 -2.03 42.75
C THR A 134 11.41 -1.45 41.33
N GLY A 135 12.22 -0.47 40.93
CA GLY A 135 12.26 0.09 39.57
C GLY A 135 11.33 1.28 39.30
N GLY A 136 10.62 1.81 40.31
CA GLY A 136 9.60 2.84 40.12
C GLY A 136 10.03 4.26 40.51
N SER A 137 10.29 5.12 39.52
CA SER A 137 9.99 6.56 39.66
C SER A 137 8.75 6.83 38.80
N GLY A 138 7.55 6.61 39.36
CA GLY A 138 6.26 6.66 38.65
C GLY A 138 5.79 8.05 38.20
N GLY A 139 6.71 8.98 37.98
CA GLY A 139 6.41 10.34 37.50
C GLY A 139 6.20 10.41 35.98
N ASN A 140 5.68 11.55 35.53
CA ASN A 140 5.61 11.87 34.11
C ASN A 140 7.02 11.94 33.50
N SER A 141 7.15 11.45 32.27
CA SER A 141 8.36 11.67 31.48
C SER A 141 8.42 13.09 30.92
N LEU A 142 9.50 13.40 30.20
CA LEU A 142 9.65 14.65 29.46
C LEU A 142 8.96 14.64 28.10
N CYS A 143 8.18 13.61 27.80
CA CYS A 143 7.50 13.45 26.53
C CYS A 143 5.99 13.26 26.70
N ASN A 144 5.28 13.59 25.63
CA ASN A 144 3.96 13.05 25.35
C ASN A 144 4.07 12.00 24.25
N THR A 145 3.15 11.04 24.27
CA THR A 145 2.90 10.18 23.12
C THR A 145 1.80 10.81 22.28
N THR A 146 2.06 10.97 20.98
CA THR A 146 1.07 11.45 20.02
C THR A 146 0.69 10.35 19.04
N GLN A 147 -0.58 10.32 18.65
CA GLN A 147 -1.06 9.45 17.59
C GLN A 147 -1.52 10.30 16.42
N TRP A 148 -1.00 10.03 15.24
CA TRP A 148 -1.32 10.72 14.00
C TRP A 148 -2.03 9.78 13.03
N ASP A 149 -2.98 10.32 12.27
CA ASP A 149 -3.48 9.71 11.03
C ASP A 149 -2.87 10.48 9.85
N VAL A 150 -2.10 9.77 9.04
CA VAL A 150 -1.53 10.31 7.80
C VAL A 150 -2.16 9.55 6.65
N SER A 151 -2.78 10.30 5.73
CA SER A 151 -3.47 9.72 4.59
C SER A 151 -2.91 10.22 3.28
N ALA A 152 -2.86 9.34 2.29
CA ALA A 152 -2.44 9.66 0.95
C ALA A 152 -3.41 9.09 -0.07
N THR A 153 -3.71 9.90 -1.09
CA THR A 153 -4.54 9.52 -2.22
C THR A 153 -3.75 9.59 -3.51
N VAL A 154 -3.81 8.54 -4.31
CA VAL A 154 -3.32 8.53 -5.69
C VAL A 154 -4.53 8.44 -6.60
N ASN A 155 -4.66 9.39 -7.54
CA ASN A 155 -5.73 9.41 -8.51
C ASN A 155 -5.15 9.58 -9.92
N ASP A 156 -4.86 8.46 -10.58
CA ASP A 156 -4.27 8.44 -11.92
C ASP A 156 -5.35 8.29 -13.01
N THR A 157 -6.11 9.36 -13.24
CA THR A 157 -7.10 9.42 -14.33
C THR A 157 -6.48 9.56 -15.72
N GLY A 158 -5.17 9.83 -15.81
CA GLY A 158 -4.48 10.14 -17.06
C GLY A 158 -3.95 8.91 -17.80
N SER A 159 -3.50 7.88 -17.07
CA SER A 159 -2.94 6.66 -17.66
C SER A 159 -3.73 5.40 -17.33
N THR A 160 -3.93 5.09 -16.05
CA THR A 160 -4.40 3.77 -15.62
C THR A 160 -5.84 3.75 -15.10
N ASN A 161 -6.41 4.92 -14.79
CA ASN A 161 -7.65 5.09 -14.02
C ASN A 161 -7.59 4.46 -12.61
N ALA A 162 -6.39 4.17 -12.10
CA ALA A 162 -6.23 3.67 -10.74
C ALA A 162 -6.52 4.78 -9.72
N ASN A 163 -7.28 4.43 -8.69
CA ASN A 163 -7.56 5.29 -7.55
C ASN A 163 -7.34 4.49 -6.26
N ALA A 164 -6.42 4.96 -5.44
CA ALA A 164 -6.08 4.36 -4.17
C ALA A 164 -6.04 5.43 -3.08
N THR A 165 -6.57 5.09 -1.92
CA THR A 165 -6.46 5.90 -0.69
C THR A 165 -5.92 5.01 0.41
N LEU A 166 -4.88 5.48 1.09
CA LEU A 166 -4.23 4.79 2.19
C LEU A 166 -4.23 5.69 3.42
N HIS A 167 -4.51 5.10 4.58
CA HIS A 167 -4.41 5.73 5.89
C HIS A 167 -3.40 4.96 6.74
N GLN A 168 -2.56 5.68 7.47
CA GLN A 168 -1.57 5.11 8.37
C GLN A 168 -1.60 5.80 9.72
N GLY A 169 -1.66 4.99 10.77
CA GLY A 169 -1.52 5.43 12.15
C GLY A 169 -0.05 5.48 12.54
N ILE A 170 0.43 6.65 12.96
CA ILE A 170 1.83 6.87 13.35
C ILE A 170 1.90 7.37 14.79
N ALA A 171 2.67 6.66 15.62
CA ALA A 171 2.94 7.08 16.99
C ALA A 171 4.28 7.79 17.07
N VAL A 172 4.31 9.01 17.61
CA VAL A 172 5.54 9.82 17.73
C VAL A 172 5.67 10.36 19.15
N ARG A 173 6.89 10.29 19.70
CA ARG A 173 7.26 10.97 20.95
C ARG A 173 7.51 12.44 20.65
N VAL A 174 6.83 13.30 21.39
CA VAL A 174 7.00 14.76 21.32
C VAL A 174 7.32 15.33 22.69
N PRO A 175 7.90 16.54 22.80
CA PRO A 175 8.17 17.14 24.10
C PRO A 175 6.92 17.26 24.98
N TYR A 176 7.11 17.18 26.29
CA TYR A 176 6.03 17.31 27.26
C TYR A 176 5.23 18.60 27.06
N GLY A 177 3.90 18.47 27.16
CA GLY A 177 2.98 19.59 27.00
C GLY A 177 2.70 19.98 25.55
N THR A 178 3.30 19.29 24.57
CA THR A 178 2.93 19.45 23.15
C THR A 178 1.48 18.99 22.95
N ALA A 179 0.60 19.90 22.58
CA ALA A 179 -0.78 19.59 22.21
C ALA A 179 -0.86 19.23 20.72
N CYS A 180 -1.95 18.58 20.31
CA CYS A 180 -2.28 18.50 18.89
C CYS A 180 -2.49 19.93 18.34
N PRO A 181 -1.93 20.26 17.16
CA PRO A 181 -2.11 21.57 16.52
C PRO A 181 -3.55 21.83 16.08
#